data_AF-A0A7G5LMS5-F1
#
_entry.id   AF-A0A7G5LMS5-F1
#
_cell.length_a   1.000
_cell.length_b   1.000
_cell.length_c   1.000
_cell.angle_alpha   90.00
_cell.angle_beta   90.00
_cell.angle_gamma   90.00
#
_symmetry.space_group_name_H-M   'P 1'
#
loop_
_entity.id
_entity.type
_entity.pdbx_description
1 polymer ?
#
loop_
_entity_poly.entity_id
_entity_poly.type
_entity_poly.pdbx_seq_one_letter_code
_entity_poly.pdbx_strand_id
1 'polypeptide(L)'
;MNTVFKRSLSALALTVAFAIPAHAQAVTQASVVAACSVSANACIAAQNAFVASLRAQGLTPAQIGAAVGTVVAALVNSGTVAPAIIAAAAQNSVQYAASTAQASAFTQIAEVVSSGGTVTQDVIQVASSSSPN
;
A
#
# COMPACT_ATOMS: atom_id res chain seq x y z
N MET A 1 45.34 34.17 5.63
CA MET A 1 43.89 34.41 5.54
C MET A 1 43.46 33.98 4.15
N ASN A 2 42.93 32.75 4.02
CA ASN A 2 41.52 32.44 3.77
C ASN A 2 41.02 33.04 2.44
N THR A 3 40.42 32.36 1.46
CA THR A 3 39.96 30.99 1.26
C THR A 3 39.57 30.89 -0.23
N VAL A 4 39.87 29.76 -0.87
CA VAL A 4 39.38 29.38 -2.20
C VAL A 4 37.86 29.25 -2.17
N PHE A 5 37.13 29.84 -3.12
CA PHE A 5 35.69 29.57 -3.27
C PHE A 5 35.26 29.47 -4.73
N LYS A 6 35.31 28.23 -5.23
CA LYS A 6 34.58 27.72 -6.41
C LYS A 6 33.08 27.77 -6.14
N ARG A 7 32.32 28.52 -6.94
CA ARG A 7 30.85 28.45 -7.07
C ARG A 7 30.51 29.01 -8.46
N SER A 8 29.66 28.46 -9.31
CA SER A 8 28.84 27.25 -9.30
C SER A 8 28.49 26.98 -10.77
N LEU A 9 28.62 25.74 -11.24
CA LEU A 9 27.94 25.33 -12.47
C LEU A 9 26.45 25.15 -12.16
N SER A 10 25.62 26.07 -12.62
CA SER A 10 24.17 25.84 -12.72
C SER A 10 23.84 25.47 -14.16
N ALA A 11 24.10 24.21 -14.51
CA ALA A 11 23.44 23.58 -15.65
C ALA A 11 22.01 23.26 -15.22
N LEU A 12 21.07 24.16 -15.50
CA LEU A 12 19.65 23.82 -15.50
C LEU A 12 19.42 22.84 -16.66
N ALA A 13 19.50 21.54 -16.36
CA ALA A 13 18.91 20.53 -17.21
C ALA A 13 17.39 20.68 -17.12
N LEU A 14 16.79 21.33 -18.12
CA LEU A 14 15.36 21.30 -18.39
C LEU A 14 14.99 19.84 -18.68
N THR A 15 14.62 19.07 -17.65
CA THR A 15 14.01 17.75 -17.84
C THR A 15 12.62 17.98 -18.42
N VAL A 16 12.49 17.69 -19.72
CA VAL A 16 11.21 17.57 -20.40
C VAL A 16 10.42 16.49 -19.67
N ALA A 17 9.39 16.91 -18.94
CA ALA A 17 8.40 16.02 -18.35
C ALA A 17 7.63 15.38 -19.51
N PHE A 18 7.99 14.15 -19.87
CA PHE A 18 7.11 13.30 -20.64
C PHE A 18 5.84 13.11 -19.82
N ALA A 19 4.75 13.74 -20.24
CA ALA A 19 3.42 13.48 -19.72
C ALA A 19 3.09 12.01 -20.01
N ILE A 20 3.36 11.15 -19.03
CA ILE A 20 2.87 9.76 -19.05
C ILE A 20 1.33 9.88 -19.06
N PRO A 21 0.63 9.29 -20.04
CA PRO A 21 -0.83 9.33 -20.05
C PRO A 21 -1.34 8.76 -18.73
N ALA A 22 -2.25 9.48 -18.06
CA ALA A 22 -2.76 9.16 -16.73
C ALA A 22 -3.38 7.74 -16.62
N HIS A 23 -3.67 7.10 -17.75
CA HIS A 23 -4.26 5.78 -17.87
C HIS A 23 -3.23 4.64 -17.82
N ALA A 24 -1.94 4.95 -17.91
CA ALA A 24 -0.83 4.01 -17.77
C ALA A 24 -0.07 4.19 -16.44
N GLN A 25 -0.67 4.89 -15.47
CA GLN A 25 -0.14 4.91 -14.12
C GLN A 25 -0.28 3.49 -13.57
N ALA A 26 0.85 2.78 -13.47
CA ALA A 26 0.90 1.55 -12.72
C ALA A 26 0.30 1.84 -11.35
N VAL A 27 -0.78 1.14 -11.00
CA VAL A 27 -1.38 1.28 -9.68
C VAL A 27 -0.32 0.76 -8.70
N THR A 28 0.26 1.67 -7.94
CA THR A 28 1.33 1.36 -6.98
C THR A 28 0.76 1.30 -5.58
N GLN A 29 1.44 0.59 -4.68
CA GLN A 29 1.12 0.63 -3.25
C GLN A 29 1.00 2.07 -2.72
N ALA A 30 1.90 2.97 -3.12
CA ALA A 30 1.86 4.38 -2.71
C ALA A 30 0.58 5.09 -3.16
N SER A 31 0.11 4.83 -4.38
CA SER A 31 -1.16 5.38 -4.89
C SER A 31 -2.38 4.89 -4.11
N VAL A 32 -2.35 3.63 -3.63
CA VAL A 32 -3.41 3.08 -2.78
C VAL A 32 -3.39 3.77 -1.41
N VAL A 33 -2.23 3.92 -0.78
CA VAL A 33 -2.10 4.62 0.52
C VAL A 33 -2.58 6.07 0.42
N ALA A 34 -2.23 6.77 -0.67
CA ALA A 34 -2.72 8.12 -0.93
C ALA A 34 -4.25 8.16 -1.07
N ALA A 35 -4.86 7.23 -1.81
CA ALA A 35 -6.31 7.14 -1.94
C ALA A 35 -7.01 6.86 -0.61
N CYS A 36 -6.41 6.02 0.24
CA CYS A 36 -6.92 5.72 1.58
C CYS A 36 -6.82 6.91 2.53
N SER A 37 -5.96 7.88 2.26
CA SER A 37 -5.90 9.13 3.02
C SER A 37 -7.08 10.07 2.72
N VAL A 38 -7.83 9.82 1.64
CA VAL A 38 -8.98 10.63 1.22
C VAL A 38 -10.29 10.08 1.78
N SER A 39 -10.61 8.80 1.55
CA SER A 39 -11.85 8.17 2.02
C SER A 39 -11.78 6.64 1.97
N ALA A 40 -12.68 5.97 2.69
CA ALA A 40 -12.82 4.52 2.63
C ALA A 40 -13.21 4.01 1.24
N ASN A 41 -14.13 4.68 0.54
CA ASN A 41 -14.54 4.29 -0.81
C ASN A 41 -13.38 4.42 -1.82
N ALA A 42 -12.62 5.52 -1.75
CA ALA A 42 -11.43 5.70 -2.59
C ALA A 42 -10.36 4.63 -2.29
N CYS A 43 -10.18 4.28 -1.02
CA CYS A 43 -9.28 3.22 -0.58
C CYS A 43 -9.63 1.86 -1.20
N ILE A 44 -10.89 1.45 -1.08
CA ILE A 44 -11.39 0.16 -1.60
C ILE A 44 -11.28 0.13 -3.12
N ALA A 45 -11.68 1.20 -3.81
CA ALA A 45 -11.55 1.30 -5.25
C ALA A 45 -10.08 1.17 -5.70
N ALA A 46 -9.15 1.84 -5.02
CA ALA A 46 -7.72 1.77 -5.32
C ALA A 46 -7.13 0.38 -5.03
N GLN A 47 -7.51 -0.28 -3.93
CA GLN A 47 -7.11 -1.66 -3.66
C GLN A 47 -7.59 -2.62 -4.77
N ASN A 48 -8.85 -2.49 -5.19
CA ASN A 48 -9.41 -3.36 -6.22
C ASN A 48 -8.71 -3.14 -7.56
N ALA A 49 -8.40 -1.88 -7.90
CA ALA A 49 -7.61 -1.54 -9.08
C ALA A 49 -6.17 -2.07 -8.99
N PHE A 50 -5.55 -2.02 -7.81
CA PHE A 50 -4.23 -2.59 -7.55
C PHE A 50 -4.24 -4.10 -7.80
N VAL A 51 -5.18 -4.83 -7.20
CA VAL A 51 -5.37 -6.27 -7.41
C VAL A 51 -5.61 -6.61 -8.88
N ALA A 52 -6.45 -5.84 -9.59
CA ALA A 52 -6.67 -6.02 -11.01
C ALA A 52 -5.37 -5.84 -11.82
N SER A 53 -4.54 -4.85 -11.47
CA SER A 53 -3.23 -4.66 -12.12
C SER A 53 -2.27 -5.83 -11.87
N LEU A 54 -2.28 -6.41 -10.67
CA LEU A 54 -1.45 -7.57 -10.33
C LEU A 54 -1.90 -8.82 -11.08
N ARG A 55 -3.22 -9.01 -11.23
CA ARG A 55 -3.77 -10.09 -12.06
C ARG A 55 -3.40 -9.93 -13.53
N ALA A 56 -3.46 -8.71 -14.06
CA ALA A 56 -3.06 -8.41 -15.43
C ALA A 56 -1.56 -8.68 -15.68
N GLN A 57 -0.74 -8.53 -14.65
CA GLN A 57 0.69 -8.89 -14.66
C GLN A 57 0.94 -10.40 -14.52
N GLY A 58 -0.11 -11.22 -14.37
CA GLY A 58 0.00 -12.68 -14.26
C GLY A 58 0.43 -13.19 -12.88
N LEU A 59 0.29 -12.38 -11.82
CA LEU A 59 0.62 -12.82 -10.47
C LEU A 59 -0.33 -13.91 -9.99
N THR A 60 0.20 -14.84 -9.20
CA THR A 60 -0.59 -15.89 -8.57
C THR A 60 -1.45 -15.33 -7.44
N PRO A 61 -2.55 -16.01 -7.04
CA PRO A 61 -3.36 -15.60 -5.89
C PRO A 61 -2.53 -15.39 -4.61
N ALA A 62 -1.51 -16.23 -4.38
CA ALA A 62 -0.59 -16.10 -3.26
C ALA A 62 0.22 -14.79 -3.29
N GLN A 63 0.74 -14.43 -4.45
CA GLN A 63 1.49 -13.19 -4.63
C GLN A 63 0.57 -11.96 -4.53
N ILE A 64 -0.67 -12.05 -5.02
CA ILE A 64 -1.68 -11.00 -4.87
C ILE A 64 -2.02 -10.79 -3.40
N GLY A 65 -2.32 -11.86 -2.66
CA GLY A 65 -2.62 -11.77 -1.23
C GLY A 65 -1.49 -11.15 -0.44
N ALA A 66 -0.24 -11.57 -0.69
CA ALA A 66 0.94 -10.96 -0.09
C ALA A 66 1.07 -9.47 -0.42
N ALA A 67 0.90 -9.08 -1.68
CA ALA A 67 0.97 -7.68 -2.10
C ALA A 67 -0.13 -6.83 -1.44
N VAL A 68 -1.36 -7.32 -1.34
CA VAL A 68 -2.44 -6.67 -0.58
C VAL A 68 -2.08 -6.56 0.91
N GLY A 69 -1.49 -7.60 1.48
CA GLY A 69 -0.92 -7.61 2.83
C GLY A 69 0.05 -6.46 3.07
N THR A 70 0.99 -6.26 2.15
CA THR A 70 1.94 -5.15 2.25
C THR A 70 1.27 -3.78 2.18
N VAL A 71 0.19 -3.63 1.39
CA VAL A 71 -0.59 -2.38 1.34
C VAL A 71 -1.24 -2.11 2.70
N VAL A 72 -1.89 -3.10 3.30
CA VAL A 72 -2.51 -2.94 4.63
C VAL A 72 -1.45 -2.62 5.69
N ALA A 73 -0.28 -3.28 5.63
CA ALA A 73 0.86 -2.95 6.48
C ALA A 73 1.29 -1.48 6.32
N ALA A 74 1.39 -0.99 5.08
CA ALA A 74 1.74 0.40 4.81
C ALA A 74 0.67 1.38 5.33
N LEU A 75 -0.62 1.03 5.24
CA LEU A 75 -1.71 1.83 5.79
C LEU A 75 -1.61 1.97 7.31
N VAL A 76 -1.41 0.85 8.01
CA VAL A 76 -1.20 0.79 9.47
C VAL A 76 0.00 1.64 9.89
N ASN A 77 1.10 1.55 9.15
CA ASN A 77 2.33 2.27 9.47
C ASN A 77 2.37 3.73 8.96
N SER A 78 1.41 4.16 8.12
CA SER A 78 1.46 5.51 7.53
C SER A 78 1.24 6.62 8.55
N GLY A 79 0.46 6.37 9.61
CA GLY A 79 0.05 7.38 10.60
C GLY A 79 -0.84 8.50 10.06
N THR A 80 -1.08 8.58 8.75
CA THR A 80 -1.89 9.62 8.09
C THR A 80 -3.30 9.15 7.72
N VAL A 81 -3.54 7.85 7.73
CA VAL A 81 -4.82 7.24 7.36
C VAL A 81 -5.67 7.01 8.62
N ALA A 82 -6.94 7.41 8.57
CA ALA A 82 -7.85 7.24 9.69
C ALA A 82 -8.05 5.75 10.04
N PRO A 83 -8.11 5.38 11.33
CA PRO A 83 -8.29 3.98 11.76
C PRO A 83 -9.49 3.28 11.11
N ALA A 84 -10.63 3.97 10.97
CA ALA A 84 -11.82 3.43 10.32
C ALA A 84 -11.58 3.05 8.85
N ILE A 85 -10.72 3.79 8.14
CA ILE A 85 -10.37 3.50 6.75
C ILE A 85 -9.43 2.29 6.69
N ILE A 86 -8.45 2.22 7.59
CA ILE A 86 -7.55 1.06 7.69
C ILE A 86 -8.34 -0.21 8.01
N ALA A 87 -9.33 -0.13 8.91
CA ALA A 87 -10.20 -1.25 9.24
C ALA A 87 -11.04 -1.70 8.05
N ALA A 88 -11.66 -0.76 7.32
CA ALA A 88 -12.41 -1.08 6.10
C ALA A 88 -11.50 -1.70 5.01
N ALA A 89 -10.30 -1.16 4.85
CA ALA A 89 -9.28 -1.65 3.92
C ALA A 89 -8.81 -3.07 4.26
N ALA A 90 -8.61 -3.36 5.54
CA ALA A 90 -8.26 -4.68 6.04
C ALA A 90 -9.40 -5.68 5.85
N GLN A 91 -10.66 -5.30 6.14
CA GLN A 91 -11.81 -6.18 5.87
C GLN A 91 -11.99 -6.48 4.38
N ASN A 92 -11.82 -5.48 3.51
CA ASN A 92 -11.83 -5.71 2.06
C ASN A 92 -10.70 -6.66 1.61
N SER A 93 -9.57 -6.69 2.32
CA SER A 93 -8.43 -7.53 2.00
C SER A 93 -8.64 -9.02 2.30
N VAL A 94 -9.62 -9.37 3.14
CA VAL A 94 -9.98 -10.76 3.46
C VAL A 94 -10.33 -11.55 2.20
N GLN A 95 -11.00 -10.93 1.22
CA GLN A 95 -11.38 -11.58 -0.03
C GLN A 95 -10.19 -11.86 -0.98
N TYR A 96 -9.04 -11.26 -0.68
CA TYR A 96 -7.79 -11.44 -1.43
C TYR A 96 -6.77 -12.30 -0.67
N ALA A 97 -7.13 -12.79 0.52
CA ALA A 97 -6.30 -13.68 1.30
C ALA A 97 -6.00 -14.97 0.52
N ALA A 98 -4.73 -15.37 0.52
CA ALA A 98 -4.27 -16.61 -0.08
C ALA A 98 -4.37 -17.81 0.87
N SER A 99 -4.61 -17.57 2.16
CA SER A 99 -4.78 -18.60 3.18
C SER A 99 -5.71 -18.13 4.30
N THR A 100 -6.21 -19.08 5.08
CA THR A 100 -7.03 -18.78 6.28
C THR A 100 -6.24 -17.95 7.29
N ALA A 101 -4.93 -18.19 7.44
CA ALA A 101 -4.08 -17.40 8.32
C ALA A 101 -4.01 -15.93 7.89
N GLN A 102 -3.89 -15.68 6.58
CA GLN A 102 -3.94 -14.31 6.04
C GLN A 102 -5.31 -13.66 6.26
N ALA A 103 -6.39 -14.39 6.03
CA ALA A 103 -7.75 -13.91 6.27
C ALA A 103 -7.97 -13.52 7.74
N SER A 104 -7.52 -14.37 8.67
CA SER A 104 -7.57 -14.09 10.11
C SER A 104 -6.72 -12.87 10.49
N ALA A 105 -5.53 -12.72 9.91
CA ALA A 105 -4.67 -11.56 10.17
C ALA A 105 -5.32 -10.26 9.68
N PHE A 106 -5.96 -10.25 8.50
CA PHE A 106 -6.71 -9.09 8.01
C PHE A 106 -7.89 -8.73 8.92
N THR A 107 -8.67 -9.73 9.36
CA THR A 107 -9.77 -9.51 10.31
C THR A 107 -9.25 -8.94 11.63
N GLN A 108 -8.16 -9.49 12.16
CA GLN A 108 -7.55 -9.02 13.41
C GLN A 108 -7.02 -7.59 13.29
N ILE A 109 -6.40 -7.23 12.16
CA ILE A 109 -6.00 -5.84 11.87
C ILE A 109 -7.22 -4.93 11.92
N ALA A 110 -8.32 -5.32 11.27
CA ALA A 110 -9.54 -4.52 11.26
C ALA A 110 -10.11 -4.30 12.67
N GLU A 111 -10.18 -5.35 13.49
CA GLU A 111 -10.69 -5.28 14.87
C GLU A 111 -9.79 -4.46 15.79
N VAL A 112 -8.47 -4.69 15.74
CA VAL A 112 -7.51 -3.98 16.59
C VAL A 112 -7.48 -2.49 16.23
N VAL A 113 -7.44 -2.15 14.93
CA VAL A 113 -7.42 -0.75 14.52
C VAL A 113 -8.76 -0.05 14.81
N SER A 114 -9.89 -0.74 14.63
CA SER A 114 -11.23 -0.20 14.95
C SER A 114 -11.41 0.07 16.46
N SER A 115 -10.79 -0.74 17.32
CA SER A 115 -10.77 -0.54 18.79
C SER A 115 -9.72 0.47 19.26
N GLY A 116 -8.96 1.08 18.36
CA GLY A 116 -7.89 2.02 18.70
C GLY A 116 -6.63 1.35 19.26
N GLY A 117 -6.51 0.03 19.11
CA GLY A 117 -5.35 -0.75 19.52
C GLY A 117 -4.18 -0.63 18.55
N THR A 118 -3.03 -1.14 18.98
CA THR A 118 -1.82 -1.23 18.14
C THR A 118 -1.73 -2.60 17.51
N VAL A 119 -1.64 -2.65 16.18
CA VAL A 119 -1.39 -3.90 15.46
C VAL A 119 0.05 -4.35 15.69
N THR A 120 0.26 -5.61 16.05
CA THR A 120 1.59 -6.16 16.26
C THR A 120 2.27 -6.51 14.93
N GLN A 121 3.60 -6.47 14.92
CA GLN A 121 4.38 -6.82 13.72
C GLN A 121 4.17 -8.28 13.27
N ASP A 122 3.87 -9.18 14.21
CA ASP A 122 3.53 -10.58 13.90
C ASP A 122 2.29 -10.68 13.00
N VAL A 123 1.22 -9.98 13.35
CA VAL A 123 -0.03 -9.96 12.57
C VAL A 123 0.20 -9.35 11.18
N ILE A 124 1.00 -8.28 11.10
CA ILE A 124 1.39 -7.63 9.84
C ILE A 124 2.19 -8.60 8.95
N GLN A 125 3.09 -9.38 9.56
CA GLN A 125 3.94 -10.33 8.87
C GLN A 125 3.13 -11.51 8.32
N VAL A 126 2.16 -12.03 9.09
CA VAL A 126 1.22 -13.05 8.63
C VAL A 126 0.36 -12.52 7.47
N ALA A 127 -0.20 -11.31 7.60
CA ALA A 127 -1.01 -10.67 6.55
C ALA A 127 -0.22 -10.47 5.24
N SER A 128 1.10 -10.24 5.32
CA SER A 128 1.97 -9.99 4.17
C SER A 128 2.65 -11.26 3.62
N SER A 129 2.42 -12.42 4.25
CA SER A 129 3.09 -13.66 3.87
C SER A 129 2.49 -14.26 2.59
N SER A 130 3.36 -14.72 1.69
CA SER A 130 2.94 -15.43 0.46
C SER A 130 2.84 -16.94 0.63
N SER A 131 2.99 -17.46 1.86
CA SER A 131 3.08 -18.91 2.09
C SER A 131 1.70 -19.57 2.01
N PRO A 132 1.48 -20.51 1.07
CA PRO A 132 0.45 -21.52 1.24
C PRO A 132 0.91 -22.44 2.37
N ASN A 133 0.19 -22.44 3.49
CA ASN A 133 0.28 -23.53 4.46
C ASN A 133 -0.41 -24.77 3.88
#